data_AF-A0A8K1D3S1-F1
#
_entry.id   AF-A0A8K1D3S1-F1
#
_cell.length_a   1.000
_cell.length_b   1.000
_cell.length_c   1.000
_cell.angle_alpha   90.00
_cell.angle_beta   90.00
_cell.angle_gamma   90.00
#
_symmetry.space_group_name_H-M   'P 1'
#
loop_
_entity.id
_entity.type
_entity.pdbx_description
1 polymer ?
#
loop_
_entity_poly.entity_id
_entity_poly.type
_entity_poly.pdbx_seq_one_letter_code
_entity_poly.pdbx_strand_id
1 'polypeptide(L)' 'VLSKAPNPEDPSAPPDTQVTVQLFDSEPLELTVPGDIPWDHPKFMDVVAEQALQRFKENAV' A
#
# COMPACT_ATOMS: atom_id res chain seq x y z
N VAL A 1 32.96 -13.87 -13.23
CA VAL A 1 32.46 -12.56 -12.77
C VAL A 1 31.09 -12.81 -12.15
N LEU A 2 30.98 -12.70 -10.83
CA LEU A 2 29.71 -12.86 -10.12
C LEU A 2 29.30 -11.48 -9.63
N SER A 3 28.43 -10.82 -10.37
CA SER A 3 27.87 -9.52 -10.00
C SER A 3 26.54 -9.77 -9.29
N LYS A 4 26.58 -9.91 -7.96
CA LYS A 4 25.37 -9.87 -7.11
C LYS A 4 25.36 -8.48 -6.45
N ALA A 5 24.46 -7.62 -6.90
CA ALA A 5 24.17 -6.35 -6.23
C ALA A 5 23.42 -6.61 -4.90
N PRO A 6 23.60 -5.77 -3.87
CA PRO A 6 23.16 -6.05 -2.50
C PRO A 6 21.66 -5.77 -2.27
N ASN A 7 21.05 -6.57 -1.37
CA ASN A 7 19.64 -6.74 -0.96
C ASN A 7 19.02 -5.50 -0.25
N PRO A 8 17.69 -5.43 0.04
CA PRO A 8 17.30 -5.69 1.45
C PRO A 8 15.84 -6.12 1.74
N GLU A 9 15.06 -6.70 0.82
CA GLU A 9 13.75 -7.25 1.18
C GLU A 9 13.78 -8.76 1.03
N ASP A 10 13.36 -9.45 2.08
CA ASP A 10 13.36 -10.90 2.11
C ASP A 10 12.56 -11.40 0.90
N PRO A 11 13.16 -12.11 -0.07
CA PRO A 11 12.43 -12.55 -1.26
C PRO A 11 11.33 -13.57 -0.92
N SER A 12 11.24 -13.99 0.35
CA SER A 12 10.13 -14.81 0.85
C SER A 12 8.95 -13.99 1.38
N ALA A 13 9.09 -12.68 1.59
CA ALA A 13 7.98 -11.83 2.03
C ALA A 13 6.99 -11.62 0.88
N PRO A 14 5.67 -11.68 1.13
CA PRO A 14 4.66 -11.40 0.13
C PRO A 14 4.84 -9.97 -0.41
N PRO A 15 4.69 -9.77 -1.74
CA PRO A 15 4.83 -8.44 -2.33
C PRO A 15 3.70 -7.52 -1.85
N ASP A 16 4.02 -6.23 -1.74
CA ASP A 16 3.03 -5.22 -1.40
C ASP A 16 1.89 -5.15 -2.42
N THR A 17 0.70 -4.81 -1.93
CA THR A 17 -0.48 -4.64 -2.75
C THR A 17 -0.69 -3.17 -3.05
N GLN A 18 -0.75 -2.82 -4.34
CA GLN A 18 -1.12 -1.48 -4.78
C GLN A 18 -2.63 -1.39 -4.95
N VAL A 19 -3.22 -0.35 -4.37
CA VAL A 19 -4.67 -0.10 -4.39
C VAL A 19 -4.92 1.35 -4.80
N THR A 20 -5.85 1.54 -5.72
CA THR A 20 -6.35 2.87 -6.10
C THR A 20 -7.70 3.09 -5.44
N VAL A 21 -7.84 4.16 -4.67
CA VAL A 21 -9.09 4.51 -3.98
C VAL A 21 -9.54 5.90 -4.39
N GLN A 22 -10.83 6.10 -4.58
CA GLN A 22 -11.41 7.42 -4.82
C GLN A 22 -12.33 7.77 -3.67
N LEU A 23 -12.05 8.90 -3.01
CA LEU A 23 -12.88 9.41 -1.93
C LEU A 23 -13.79 10.52 -2.46
N PHE A 24 -15.09 10.24 -2.51
CA PHE A 24 -16.10 11.15 -3.05
C PHE A 24 -15.75 11.59 -4.48
N ASP A 25 -15.79 12.89 -4.79
CA ASP A 25 -15.41 13.48 -6.07
C ASP A 25 -13.92 13.91 -6.13
N SER A 26 -13.07 13.35 -5.26
CA SER A 26 -11.64 13.69 -5.25
C SER A 26 -10.87 12.93 -6.34
N GLU A 27 -9.66 13.39 -6.62
CA GLU A 27 -8.73 12.64 -7.46
C GLU A 27 -8.42 11.27 -6.83
N PRO A 28 -8.31 10.20 -7.64
CA PRO A 28 -7.98 8.87 -7.13
C PRO A 28 -6.60 8.88 -6.45
N LEU A 29 -6.53 8.28 -5.27
CA LEU A 29 -5.33 8.14 -4.48
C LEU A 29 -4.73 6.75 -4.66
N GLU A 30 -3.43 6.69 -4.93
CA GLU A 30 -2.66 5.46 -4.95
C GLU A 30 -2.10 5.16 -3.56
N LEU A 31 -2.41 3.97 -3.05
CA LEU A 31 -2.01 3.49 -1.73
C LEU A 31 -1.25 2.17 -1.86
N THR A 32 -0.26 2.00 -0.99
CA THR A 32 0.51 0.76 -0.89
C THR A 32 0.17 0.10 0.44
N VAL A 33 -0.39 -1.11 0.36
CA VAL A 33 -0.69 -1.93 1.53
C VAL A 33 0.39 -3.00 1.68
N PRO A 34 0.97 -3.17 2.88
CA PRO A 34 1.97 -4.20 3.11
C PRO A 34 1.48 -5.59 2.69
N GLY A 35 2.31 -6.33 1.95
CA GLY A 35 1.96 -7.66 1.46
C GLY A 35 1.68 -8.70 2.55
N ASP A 36 2.13 -8.42 3.78
CA ASP A 36 1.88 -9.24 4.97
C ASP A 36 0.39 -9.35 5.31
N ILE A 37 -0.44 -8.41 4.82
CA ILE A 37 -1.89 -8.42 5.00
C ILE A 37 -2.54 -8.95 3.71
N PRO A 38 -3.16 -10.14 3.74
CA PRO A 38 -3.87 -10.66 2.58
C PRO A 38 -5.07 -9.77 2.23
N TRP A 39 -5.33 -9.57 0.94
CA TRP A 39 -6.47 -8.78 0.45
C TRP A 39 -7.85 -9.31 0.90
N ASP A 40 -7.96 -10.63 1.13
CA ASP A 40 -9.18 -11.28 1.63
C ASP A 40 -9.33 -11.14 3.16
N HIS A 41 -8.29 -10.69 3.86
CA HIS A 41 -8.34 -10.52 5.30
C HIS A 41 -9.15 -9.26 5.67
N PRO A 42 -10.04 -9.30 6.67
CA PRO A 42 -10.90 -8.16 7.01
C PRO A 42 -10.11 -6.88 7.35
N LYS A 43 -8.95 -7.02 7.99
CA LYS A 43 -8.05 -5.89 8.32
C LYS A 43 -7.49 -5.14 7.10
N PHE A 44 -7.49 -5.76 5.92
CA PHE A 44 -6.99 -5.11 4.71
C PHE A 44 -7.77 -3.81 4.44
N MET A 45 -9.09 -3.88 4.51
CA MET A 45 -9.95 -2.72 4.26
C MET A 45 -9.83 -1.64 5.35
N ASP A 46 -9.62 -2.02 6.61
CA ASP A 46 -9.30 -1.06 7.68
C ASP A 46 -8.03 -0.26 7.34
N VAL A 47 -6.95 -0.96 6.98
CA VAL A 47 -5.66 -0.33 6.63
C VAL A 47 -5.79 0.57 5.40
N VAL A 48 -6.52 0.12 4.37
CA VAL A 48 -6.79 0.94 3.18
C VAL A 48 -7.55 2.20 3.56
N ALA A 49 -8.61 2.11 4.37
CA ALA A 49 -9.41 3.24 4.79
C ALA A 49 -8.61 4.25 5.63
N GLU A 50 -7.80 3.76 6.57
CA GLU A 50 -6.92 4.60 7.39
C GLU A 50 -5.90 5.35 6.54
N GLN A 51 -5.20 4.67 5.63
CA GLN A 51 -4.24 5.29 4.73
C GLN A 51 -4.90 6.29 3.79
N ALA A 52 -6.07 5.96 3.24
CA ALA A 52 -6.83 6.84 2.36
C ALA A 52 -7.18 8.15 3.06
N LEU A 53 -7.70 8.07 4.29
CA LEU A 53 -8.09 9.24 5.06
C LEU A 53 -6.89 10.10 5.46
N GLN A 54 -5.77 9.48 5.83
CA GLN A 54 -4.53 10.21 6.13
C GLN A 54 -4.05 10.99 4.90
N ARG A 55 -3.93 10.32 3.74
CA ARG A 55 -3.48 10.95 2.51
C ARG A 55 -4.42 12.04 2.03
N PHE A 56 -5.73 11.83 2.14
CA PHE A 56 -6.71 12.86 1.79
C PHE A 56 -6.55 14.12 2.64
N LYS A 57 -6.36 13.96 3.96
CA LYS A 57 -6.13 15.08 4.86
C LYS A 57 -4.81 15.80 4.57
N GLU A 58 -3.75 15.07 4.21
CA GLU A 58 -2.47 15.67 3.83
C GLU A 58 -2.56 16.48 2.54
N ASN A 59 -3.36 16.02 1.56
CA ASN A 59 -3.58 16.74 0.29
C ASN A 59 -4.54 17.93 0.42
N ALA A 60 -5.28 18.05 1.53
CA ALA A 60 -6.25 19.12 1.77
C ALA A 60 -5.66 20.38 2.43
N VAL A 61 -4.34 20.44 2.67
CA VAL A 61 -3.63 21.54 3.36
C VAL A 61 -2.85 22.41 2.38
#